data_AF-A0A3D5KD23-F1
#
_entry.id   AF-A0A3D5KD23-F1
#
_cell.length_a   1.000
_cell.length_b   1.000
_cell.length_c   1.000
_cell.angle_alpha   90.00
_cell.angle_beta   90.00
_cell.angle_gamma   90.00
#
_symmetry.space_group_name_H-M   'P 1'
#
loop_
_entity.id
_entity.type
_entity.pdbx_description
1 polymer ?
#
loop_
_entity_poly.entity_id
_entity_poly.type
_entity_poly.pdbx_seq_one_letter_code
_entity_poly.pdbx_strand_id
1 'polypeptide(L)'
;MIKQLRFIPFILREIEDIDHIFAMDILMCLYKKRSGSVYEEIFRFFYNKTRLFVWETLIRLTENDFIINSKDCNSFIISSKGIEKVEIANACLKL
;
A
#
# COMPACT_ATOMS: atom_id res chain seq x y z
N MET A 1 8.70 9.97 -13.25
CA MET A 1 7.30 9.68 -12.91
C MET A 1 6.46 9.67 -14.18
N ILE A 2 5.84 8.53 -14.53
CA ILE A 2 4.95 8.43 -15.70
C ILE A 2 3.79 9.42 -15.47
N LYS A 3 3.47 10.27 -16.47
CA LYS A 3 2.45 11.34 -16.31
C LYS A 3 1.11 10.81 -15.80
N GLN A 4 0.78 9.56 -16.16
CA GLN A 4 -0.43 8.87 -15.74
C GLN A 4 -0.52 8.67 -14.23
N LEU A 5 0.57 8.57 -13.48
CA LEU A 5 0.55 8.31 -12.03
C LEU A 5 0.58 9.58 -11.17
N ARG A 6 0.51 10.77 -11.78
CA ARG A 6 0.58 12.05 -11.06
C ARG A 6 -0.57 12.29 -10.09
N PHE A 7 -1.67 11.55 -10.24
CA PHE A 7 -2.81 11.64 -9.34
C PHE A 7 -2.60 10.89 -8.01
N ILE A 8 -1.65 9.94 -7.96
CA ILE A 8 -1.45 9.06 -6.79
C ILE A 8 -1.15 9.82 -5.49
N PRO A 9 -0.26 10.85 -5.47
CA PRO A 9 -0.05 11.65 -4.27
C PRO A 9 -1.30 12.38 -3.78
N PHE A 10 -2.26 12.70 -4.67
CA PHE A 10 -3.52 13.33 -4.27
C PHE A 10 -4.48 12.33 -3.62
N ILE A 11 -4.45 11.06 -4.06
CA ILE A 11 -5.25 9.98 -3.45
C ILE A 11 -4.73 9.67 -2.04
N LEU A 12 -3.41 9.61 -1.88
CA LEU A 12 -2.73 9.25 -0.63
C LEU A 12 -2.20 10.48 0.12
N ARG A 13 -2.86 11.64 -0.04
CA ARG A 13 -2.40 12.93 0.51
C ARG A 13 -2.31 12.95 2.04
N GLU A 14 -2.98 12.01 2.71
CA GLU A 14 -2.93 11.88 4.17
C GLU A 14 -1.58 11.33 4.67
N ILE A 15 -0.76 10.75 3.79
CA ILE A 15 0.56 10.23 4.17
C ILE A 15 1.64 11.17 3.65
N GLU A 16 2.39 11.77 4.56
CA GLU A 16 3.55 12.60 4.25
C GLU A 16 4.84 11.78 4.27
N ASP A 17 5.90 12.30 3.64
CA ASP A 17 7.27 11.79 3.70
C ASP A 17 7.47 10.32 3.26
N ILE A 18 6.67 9.86 2.29
CA ILE A 18 6.85 8.54 1.66
C ILE A 18 6.79 8.61 0.12
N ASP A 19 7.24 7.55 -0.54
CA ASP A 19 6.98 7.34 -1.96
C ASP A 19 5.52 6.86 -2.14
N HIS A 20 4.62 7.79 -2.49
CA HIS A 20 3.19 7.48 -2.69
C HIS A 20 2.93 6.43 -3.77
N ILE A 21 3.78 6.34 -4.80
CA ILE A 21 3.61 5.32 -5.84
C ILE A 21 3.87 3.96 -5.23
N PHE A 22 4.95 3.83 -4.47
CA PHE A 22 5.28 2.58 -3.80
C PHE A 22 4.24 2.19 -2.73
N ALA A 23 3.70 3.15 -1.97
CA ALA A 23 2.59 2.89 -1.07
C ALA A 23 1.34 2.40 -1.80
N MET A 24 1.00 2.97 -2.96
CA MET A 24 -0.10 2.46 -3.78
C MET A 24 0.17 1.05 -4.28
N ASP A 25 1.41 0.72 -4.67
CA ASP A 25 1.77 -0.64 -5.08
C ASP A 25 1.53 -1.67 -3.97
N ILE A 26 1.87 -1.33 -2.72
CA ILE A 26 1.56 -2.18 -1.55
C ILE A 26 0.04 -2.33 -1.38
N LEU A 27 -0.72 -1.23 -1.45
CA LEU A 27 -2.18 -1.29 -1.32
C LEU A 27 -2.81 -2.16 -2.42
N MET A 28 -2.40 -2.00 -3.67
CA MET A 28 -2.88 -2.84 -4.78
C MET A 28 -2.50 -4.32 -4.61
N CYS A 29 -1.30 -4.61 -4.07
CA CYS A 29 -0.87 -5.97 -3.76
C CYS A 29 -1.80 -6.62 -2.73
N LEU A 30 -2.07 -5.91 -1.63
CA LEU A 30 -2.96 -6.39 -0.56
C LEU A 30 -4.43 -6.47 -1.02
N TYR A 31 -4.89 -5.52 -1.85
CA TYR A 31 -6.24 -5.54 -2.43
C TYR A 31 -6.50 -6.81 -3.25
N LYS A 32 -5.51 -7.26 -4.03
CA LYS A 32 -5.61 -8.51 -4.80
C LYS A 32 -5.63 -9.74 -3.89
N LYS A 33 -4.91 -9.69 -2.77
CA LYS A 33 -4.83 -10.76 -1.78
C LYS A 33 -5.83 -10.51 -0.65
N ARG A 34 -7.13 -10.67 -0.94
CA ARG A 34 -8.27 -10.42 -0.03
C ARG A 34 -8.11 -10.97 1.40
N SER A 35 -7.34 -12.05 1.58
CA SER A 35 -7.04 -12.68 2.87
C SER A 35 -5.90 -12.03 3.66
N GLY A 36 -5.28 -10.98 3.14
CA GLY A 36 -4.03 -10.40 3.65
C GLY A 36 -2.77 -11.05 3.08
N SER A 37 -1.62 -10.51 3.47
CA SER A 37 -0.28 -11.04 3.13
C SER A 37 0.61 -11.06 4.35
N VAL A 38 1.36 -12.15 4.50
CA VAL A 38 2.41 -12.25 5.52
C VAL A 38 3.58 -11.33 5.15
N TYR A 39 4.25 -10.73 6.12
CA TYR A 39 5.31 -9.74 5.88
C TYR A 39 6.45 -10.30 5.00
N GLU A 40 6.83 -11.59 5.14
CA GLU A 40 7.84 -12.20 4.27
C GLU A 40 7.40 -12.25 2.81
N GLU A 41 6.11 -12.45 2.54
CA GLU A 41 5.60 -12.44 1.17
C GLU A 41 5.69 -11.05 0.57
N ILE A 42 5.41 -10.00 1.36
CA ILE A 42 5.52 -8.61 0.91
C ILE A 42 6.98 -8.28 0.58
N PHE A 43 7.93 -8.63 1.47
CA PHE A 43 9.35 -8.43 1.19
C PHE A 43 9.87 -9.22 -0.01
N ARG A 44 9.37 -10.45 -0.24
CA ARG A 44 9.71 -11.22 -1.44
C ARG A 44 9.13 -10.58 -2.69
N PHE A 45 7.91 -10.06 -2.63
CA PHE A 45 7.27 -9.41 -3.77
C PHE A 45 8.01 -8.13 -4.16
N PHE A 46 8.44 -7.34 -3.18
CA PHE A 46 9.20 -6.10 -3.37
C PHE A 46 10.70 -6.29 -3.14
N TYR A 47 11.28 -7.40 -3.63
CA TYR A 47 12.69 -7.76 -3.42
C TYR A 47 13.70 -6.72 -3.92
N ASN A 48 13.28 -5.88 -4.87
CA ASN A 48 14.09 -4.79 -5.43
C ASN A 48 14.14 -3.54 -4.54
N LYS A 49 13.43 -3.54 -3.40
CA LYS A 49 13.44 -2.49 -2.39
C LYS A 49 14.15 -2.99 -1.13
N THR A 50 14.81 -2.08 -0.41
CA THR A 50 15.40 -2.42 0.89
C THR A 50 14.29 -2.78 1.89
N ARG A 51 14.51 -3.78 2.74
CA ARG A 51 13.53 -4.19 3.77
C ARG A 51 13.10 -3.02 4.66
N LEU A 52 14.04 -2.15 5.05
CA LEU A 52 13.75 -0.96 5.85
C LEU A 52 12.71 -0.05 5.18
N PHE A 53 12.94 0.31 3.91
CA PHE A 53 11.99 1.11 3.13
C PHE A 53 10.60 0.48 3.01
N VAL A 54 10.52 -0.84 2.77
CA VAL A 54 9.23 -1.55 2.73
C VAL A 54 8.55 -1.52 4.10
N TRP A 55 9.31 -1.73 5.17
CA TRP A 55 8.81 -1.69 6.54
C TRP A 55 8.30 -0.30 6.94
N GLU A 56 9.06 0.76 6.67
CA GLU A 56 8.64 2.14 6.92
C GLU A 56 7.34 2.47 6.18
N THR A 57 7.23 2.04 4.92
CA THR A 57 6.00 2.24 4.13
C THR A 57 4.81 1.50 4.76
N LEU A 58 5.00 0.26 5.21
CA LEU A 58 3.95 -0.51 5.91
C LEU A 58 3.51 0.18 7.20
N ILE A 59 4.45 0.68 8.01
CA ILE A 59 4.14 1.44 9.23
C ILE A 59 3.28 2.65 8.89
N ARG A 60 3.68 3.47 7.90
CA ARG A 60 2.94 4.67 7.52
C ARG A 60 1.53 4.37 7.01
N LEU A 61 1.37 3.27 6.26
CA LEU A 61 0.06 2.79 5.82
C LEU A 61 -0.81 2.33 7.01
N THR A 62 -0.20 1.72 8.03
CA THR A 62 -0.91 1.32 9.26
C THR A 62 -1.30 2.53 10.11
N GLU A 63 -0.40 3.48 10.32
CA GLU A 63 -0.66 4.73 11.07
C GLU A 63 -1.83 5.55 10.49
N ASN A 64 -2.09 5.40 9.18
CA ASN A 64 -3.13 6.12 8.46
C ASN A 64 -4.41 5.29 8.22
N ASP A 65 -4.53 4.13 8.87
CA ASP A 65 -5.64 3.19 8.76
C ASP A 65 -5.89 2.69 7.33
N PHE A 66 -4.89 2.65 6.45
CA PHE A 66 -5.06 2.06 5.10
C PHE A 66 -4.85 0.55 5.10
N ILE A 67 -4.07 0.04 6.04
CA ILE A 67 -3.88 -1.40 6.26
C ILE A 67 -3.95 -1.70 7.75
N ILE A 68 -4.37 -2.91 8.08
CA ILE A 68 -4.48 -3.42 9.45
C ILE A 68 -3.42 -4.50 9.62
N ASN A 69 -2.61 -4.37 10.68
CA ASN A 69 -1.77 -5.46 11.13
C ASN A 69 -2.62 -6.47 11.90
N SER A 70 -2.55 -7.75 11.53
CA SER A 70 -3.29 -8.79 12.24
C SER A 70 -2.76 -8.94 13.67
N LYS A 71 -3.58 -9.55 14.54
CA LYS A 71 -3.26 -9.71 15.98
C LYS A 71 -1.97 -10.50 16.23
N ASP A 72 -1.52 -11.30 15.27
CA ASP A 72 -0.30 -12.09 15.36
C ASP A 72 0.94 -11.32 14.85
N CYS A 73 0.79 -10.03 14.51
CA CYS A 73 1.81 -9.12 13.99
C CYS A 73 2.55 -9.56 12.72
N ASN A 74 2.17 -10.70 12.14
CA ASN A 74 2.87 -11.32 11.03
C ASN A 74 2.22 -11.06 9.68
N SER A 75 1.03 -10.48 9.62
CA SER A 75 0.31 -10.26 8.37
C SER A 75 -0.40 -8.92 8.30
N PHE A 76 -0.47 -8.38 7.10
CA PHE A 76 -1.16 -7.14 6.80
C PHE A 76 -2.39 -7.43 5.95
N ILE A 77 -3.51 -6.79 6.29
CA ILE A 77 -4.77 -6.85 5.53
C ILE A 77 -5.12 -5.43 5.12
N ILE A 78 -5.65 -5.24 3.92
CA ILE A 78 -6.13 -3.92 3.50
C ILE A 78 -7.39 -3.53 4.30
N SER A 79 -7.47 -2.28 4.77
CA SER A 79 -8.65 -1.78 5.46
C SER A 79 -9.72 -1.32 4.46
N SER A 80 -10.93 -1.01 4.92
CA SER A 80 -11.96 -0.37 4.09
C SER A 80 -11.50 0.97 3.50
N LYS A 81 -10.73 1.75 4.28
CA LYS A 81 -10.18 3.03 3.82
C LYS A 81 -9.11 2.81 2.74
N GLY A 82 -8.25 1.80 2.89
CA GLY A 82 -7.27 1.42 1.88
C GLY A 82 -7.92 0.92 0.59
N ILE A 83 -9.02 0.15 0.71
CA ILE A 83 -9.83 -0.30 -0.43
C ILE A 83 -10.34 0.89 -1.24
N GLU A 84 -10.95 1.88 -0.57
CA GLU A 84 -11.44 3.10 -1.23
C GLU A 84 -10.33 3.80 -2.03
N LYS A 85 -9.12 3.93 -1.45
CA LYS A 85 -7.98 4.54 -2.16
C LYS A 85 -7.58 3.76 -3.42
N VAL A 86 -7.58 2.43 -3.35
CA VAL A 86 -7.28 1.57 -4.51
C VAL A 86 -8.36 1.68 -5.57
N GLU A 87 -9.64 1.73 -5.19
CA GLU A 87 -10.75 1.88 -6.13
C GLU A 87 -10.72 3.22 -6.87
N ILE A 88 -10.41 4.31 -6.17
CA ILE A 88 -10.19 5.62 -6.80
C ILE A 88 -9.01 5.53 -7.78
N ALA A 89 -7.91 4.87 -7.39
CA ALA A 89 -6.74 4.73 -8.26
C ALA A 89 -7.06 3.91 -9.52
N ASN A 90 -7.77 2.80 -9.39
CA ASN A 90 -8.23 1.99 -10.52
C ASN A 90 -9.15 2.80 -11.45
N ALA A 91 -10.10 3.56 -10.90
CA ALA A 91 -10.97 4.43 -11.69
C ALA A 91 -10.17 5.49 -12.48
N CYS A 92 -9.14 6.08 -11.88
CA CYS A 92 -8.24 7.02 -12.56
C CYS A 92 -7.38 6.34 -13.65
N LEU A 93 -6.97 5.08 -13.44
CA LEU A 93 -6.19 4.30 -14.41
C LEU A 93 -7.05 3.66 -15.49
N LYS A 94 -8.38 3.62 -15.31
CA LYS A 94 -9.33 2.85 -16.13
C LYS A 94 -9.01 1.34 -16.11
N LEU A 95 -8.63 0.83 -14.93
CA LEU A 95 -8.37 -0.58 -14.66
C LEU A 95 -9.57 -1.27 -14.00
#